data_AF-A0A6B3CKB3-F1
#
_entry.id   AF-A0A6B3CKB3-F1
#
_cell.length_a   1.000
_cell.length_b   1.000
_cell.length_c   1.000
_cell.angle_alpha   90.00
_cell.angle_beta   90.00
_cell.angle_gamma   90.00
#
_symmetry.space_group_name_H-M   'P 1'
#
loop_
_entity.id
_entity.type
_entity.pdbx_description
1 polymer ?
#
loop_
_entity_poly.entity_id
_entity_poly.type
_entity_poly.pdbx_seq_one_letter_code
_entity_poly.pdbx_strand_id
1 'polypeptide(L)'
;LLPADTTLKLSALVGPVNPASYAVYERLGADSINVPSDLTLDHLTEIRRVSAAPMDMYIEAPDDLGGYVRMYEVAELIRRGAPLYLKFGLSKAPGIYPYGHHLRELTLATAKERVRRGRLALDLLARHGADGDMAPLGTRLPGALNRFEISS
;
A
#
# COMPACT_ATOMS: atom_id res chain seq x y z
N LEU A 1 17.15 -8.72 20.86
CA LEU A 1 15.80 -9.20 20.46
C LEU A 1 14.98 -7.98 20.07
N LEU A 2 14.17 -8.07 19.02
CA LEU A 2 13.26 -6.99 18.60
C LEU A 2 12.05 -6.91 19.56
N PRO A 3 11.44 -5.73 19.75
CA PRO A 3 10.17 -5.61 20.46
C PRO A 3 9.09 -6.52 19.86
N ALA A 4 8.26 -7.14 20.70
CA ALA A 4 7.24 -8.10 20.27
C ALA A 4 6.16 -7.48 19.37
N ASP A 5 5.99 -6.17 19.42
CA ASP A 5 5.07 -5.36 18.62
C ASP A 5 5.72 -4.78 17.34
N THR A 6 6.93 -5.23 16.99
CA THR A 6 7.61 -4.80 15.75
C THR A 6 6.81 -5.26 14.54
N THR A 7 6.44 -4.32 13.68
CA THR A 7 5.76 -4.59 12.40
C THR A 7 6.76 -4.64 11.25
N LEU A 8 6.71 -5.68 10.44
CA LEU A 8 7.54 -5.90 9.26
C LEU A 8 6.74 -5.66 7.98
N LYS A 9 7.13 -4.64 7.22
CA LYS A 9 6.47 -4.30 5.95
C LYS A 9 7.36 -4.64 4.76
N LEU A 10 6.84 -5.42 3.83
CA LEU A 10 7.57 -5.77 2.60
C LEU A 10 7.70 -4.56 1.68
N SER A 11 8.90 -4.35 1.12
CA SER A 11 9.21 -3.23 0.23
C SER A 11 8.42 -3.27 -1.08
N ALA A 12 8.15 -2.10 -1.66
CA ALA A 12 7.54 -1.97 -2.98
C ALA A 12 8.42 -2.54 -4.10
N LEU A 13 9.74 -2.57 -3.89
CA LEU A 13 10.70 -3.12 -4.86
C LEU A 13 10.71 -4.66 -4.91
N VAL A 14 10.07 -5.34 -3.95
CA VAL A 14 9.92 -6.81 -3.99
C VAL A 14 8.70 -7.20 -4.83
N GLY A 15 7.57 -6.53 -4.61
CA GLY A 15 6.39 -6.56 -5.47
C GLY A 15 5.92 -7.95 -5.94
N PRO A 16 5.49 -8.88 -5.04
CA PRO A 16 4.85 -10.13 -5.46
C PRO A 16 3.64 -9.87 -6.37
N VAL A 17 3.59 -10.57 -7.50
CA VAL A 17 2.58 -10.39 -8.57
C VAL A 17 1.53 -11.49 -8.61
N ASN A 18 1.57 -12.46 -7.70
CA ASN A 18 0.65 -13.60 -7.71
C ASN A 18 0.35 -14.13 -6.29
N PRO A 19 -0.72 -14.94 -6.13
CA PRO A 19 -1.16 -15.44 -4.82
C PRO A 19 -0.07 -16.25 -4.08
N ALA A 20 0.65 -17.12 -4.79
CA ALA A 20 1.65 -17.99 -4.18
C ALA A 20 2.81 -17.20 -3.56
N SER A 21 3.38 -16.25 -4.30
CA SER A 21 4.47 -15.39 -3.81
C SER A 21 4.02 -14.51 -2.65
N TYR A 22 2.81 -13.95 -2.71
CA TYR A 22 2.25 -13.13 -1.65
C TYR A 22 2.09 -13.93 -0.33
N ALA A 23 1.53 -15.14 -0.41
CA ALA A 23 1.38 -16.03 0.75
C ALA A 23 2.73 -16.46 1.36
N VAL A 24 3.77 -16.64 0.53
CA VAL A 24 5.12 -16.94 1.04
C VAL A 24 5.65 -15.77 1.88
N TYR A 25 5.51 -14.53 1.42
CA TYR A 25 5.98 -13.37 2.20
C TYR A 25 5.21 -13.16 3.49
N GLU A 26 3.90 -13.40 3.50
CA GLU A 26 3.13 -13.45 4.76
C GLU A 26 3.74 -14.50 5.69
N ARG A 27 3.94 -15.73 5.22
CA ARG A 27 4.47 -16.82 6.06
C ARG A 27 5.89 -16.60 6.58
N LEU A 28 6.71 -15.86 5.83
CA LEU A 28 8.06 -15.45 6.24
C LEU A 28 8.06 -14.33 7.29
N GLY A 29 6.90 -13.74 7.61
CA GLY A 29 6.76 -12.77 8.69
C GLY A 29 6.38 -11.36 8.26
N ALA A 30 6.02 -11.12 6.99
CA ALA A 30 5.49 -9.82 6.60
C ALA A 30 4.12 -9.57 7.25
N ASP A 31 3.96 -8.40 7.87
CA ASP A 31 2.71 -7.90 8.46
C ASP A 31 1.91 -7.04 7.48
N SER A 32 2.57 -6.50 6.46
CA SER A 32 1.92 -5.90 5.28
C SER A 32 2.82 -6.01 4.07
N ILE A 33 2.22 -6.10 2.88
CA ILE A 33 2.93 -6.45 1.65
C ILE A 33 2.58 -5.45 0.55
N ASN A 34 3.61 -4.77 0.03
CA ASN A 34 3.45 -3.99 -1.19
C ASN A 34 3.21 -4.89 -2.40
N VAL A 35 2.28 -4.46 -3.24
CA VAL A 35 2.06 -5.05 -4.56
C VAL A 35 2.29 -4.01 -5.66
N PRO A 36 2.67 -4.45 -6.88
CA PRO A 36 2.77 -3.54 -8.02
C PRO A 36 1.45 -2.84 -8.34
N SER A 37 1.55 -1.58 -8.75
CA SER A 37 0.39 -0.71 -9.01
C SER A 37 -0.41 -1.13 -10.27
N ASP A 38 0.21 -1.92 -11.15
CA ASP A 38 -0.36 -2.40 -12.42
C ASP A 38 -1.14 -3.72 -12.29
N LEU A 39 -1.20 -4.32 -11.09
CA LEU A 39 -2.05 -5.49 -10.87
C LEU A 39 -3.52 -5.18 -11.14
N THR A 40 -4.15 -6.05 -11.93
CA THR A 40 -5.58 -5.95 -12.23
C THR A 40 -6.43 -6.25 -10.99
N LEU A 41 -7.69 -5.83 -11.04
CA LEU A 41 -8.66 -6.12 -9.99
C LEU A 41 -8.82 -7.63 -9.72
N ASP A 42 -8.71 -8.46 -10.74
CA ASP A 42 -8.81 -9.92 -10.60
C ASP A 42 -7.56 -10.50 -9.94
N HIS A 43 -6.36 -9.98 -10.23
CA HIS A 43 -5.14 -10.37 -9.50
C HIS A 43 -5.26 -10.08 -8.00
N LEU A 44 -5.86 -8.94 -7.62
CA LEU A 44 -6.08 -8.61 -6.21
C LEU A 44 -7.06 -9.57 -5.54
N THR A 45 -8.17 -9.89 -6.22
CA THR A 45 -9.14 -10.89 -5.74
C THR A 45 -8.45 -12.24 -5.51
N GLU A 46 -7.63 -12.71 -6.44
CA GLU A 46 -6.93 -14.00 -6.31
C GLU A 46 -5.91 -14.00 -5.17
N ILE A 47 -5.18 -12.90 -4.96
CA ILE A 47 -4.31 -12.76 -3.79
C ILE A 47 -5.13 -12.82 -2.50
N ARG A 48 -6.28 -12.14 -2.48
CA ARG A 48 -7.14 -12.07 -1.29
C ARG A 48 -7.77 -13.42 -0.92
N ARG A 49 -7.93 -14.33 -1.87
CA ARG A 49 -8.41 -15.69 -1.63
C ARG A 49 -7.44 -16.54 -0.81
N VAL A 50 -6.14 -16.23 -0.83
CA VAL A 50 -5.12 -17.07 -0.18
C VAL A 50 -4.43 -16.42 1.01
N SER A 51 -4.62 -15.11 1.21
CA SER A 51 -3.93 -14.35 2.24
C SER A 51 -4.80 -13.23 2.82
N ALA A 52 -4.74 -13.09 4.15
CA ALA A 52 -5.37 -11.99 4.87
C ALA A 52 -4.43 -10.81 5.10
N ALA A 53 -3.12 -10.93 4.78
CA ALA A 53 -2.15 -9.88 5.03
C ALA A 53 -2.55 -8.58 4.34
N PRO A 54 -2.50 -7.42 5.01
CA PRO A 54 -2.79 -6.13 4.41
C PRO A 54 -1.94 -5.85 3.17
N MET A 55 -2.61 -5.42 2.11
CA MET A 55 -1.95 -4.93 0.90
C MET A 55 -1.52 -3.49 1.09
N ASP A 56 -0.40 -3.16 0.48
CA ASP A 56 0.10 -1.81 0.35
C ASP A 56 0.15 -1.50 -1.16
N MET A 57 -0.53 -0.45 -1.62
CA MET A 57 -0.56 -0.14 -3.05
C MET A 57 -0.42 1.36 -3.29
N TYR A 58 0.45 1.73 -4.22
CA TYR A 58 0.46 3.08 -4.76
C TYR A 58 -0.74 3.27 -5.71
N ILE A 59 -1.62 4.18 -5.33
CA ILE A 59 -2.74 4.63 -6.18
C ILE A 59 -2.25 5.66 -7.18
N GLU A 60 -1.26 6.44 -6.77
CA GLU A 60 -0.48 7.29 -7.64
C GLU A 60 0.98 7.01 -7.28
N ALA A 61 1.68 6.26 -8.10
CA ALA A 61 3.06 5.90 -7.82
C ALA A 61 4.03 7.01 -8.30
N PRO A 62 5.20 7.15 -7.66
CA PRO A 62 6.26 7.96 -8.23
C PRO A 62 6.80 7.28 -9.51
N ASP A 63 7.39 8.08 -10.39
CA ASP A 63 7.73 7.63 -11.75
C ASP A 63 8.75 6.48 -11.78
N ASP A 64 9.60 6.38 -10.77
CA ASP A 64 10.60 5.31 -10.58
C ASP A 64 9.99 3.95 -10.19
N LEU A 65 8.74 3.92 -9.71
CA LEU A 65 8.00 2.71 -9.37
C LEU A 65 6.91 2.35 -10.40
N GLY A 66 6.77 3.14 -11.46
CA GLY A 66 5.81 2.94 -12.55
C GLY A 66 4.66 3.96 -12.50
N GLY A 67 4.60 4.88 -13.46
CA GLY A 67 3.75 6.09 -13.47
C GLY A 67 2.23 5.90 -13.64
N TYR A 68 1.63 4.94 -12.94
CA TYR A 68 0.20 4.70 -12.94
C TYR A 68 -0.54 5.65 -11.99
N VAL A 69 -1.74 6.08 -12.41
CA VAL A 69 -2.67 6.89 -11.62
C VAL A 69 -4.03 6.20 -11.63
N ARG A 70 -4.40 5.60 -10.49
CA ARG A 70 -5.58 4.75 -10.31
C ARG A 70 -6.60 5.35 -9.35
N MET A 71 -6.60 6.68 -9.22
CA MET A 71 -7.41 7.42 -8.25
C MET A 71 -8.92 7.11 -8.34
N TYR A 72 -9.43 6.90 -9.55
CA TYR A 72 -10.85 6.59 -9.78
C TYR A 72 -11.21 5.12 -9.54
N GLU A 73 -10.22 4.24 -9.36
CA GLU A 73 -10.44 2.81 -9.07
C GLU A 73 -10.45 2.52 -7.56
N VAL A 74 -10.15 3.51 -6.71
CA VAL A 74 -9.88 3.30 -5.28
C VAL A 74 -11.02 2.56 -4.56
N ALA A 75 -12.28 2.89 -4.84
CA ALA A 75 -13.42 2.19 -4.22
C ALA A 75 -13.43 0.70 -4.57
N GLU A 76 -13.18 0.37 -5.84
CA GLU A 76 -13.16 -1.02 -6.33
C GLU A 76 -11.90 -1.79 -5.88
N LEU A 77 -10.76 -1.09 -5.80
CA LEU A 77 -9.53 -1.61 -5.22
C LEU A 77 -9.71 -2.01 -3.76
N ILE A 78 -10.35 -1.16 -2.95
CA ILE A 78 -10.68 -1.48 -1.56
C ILE A 78 -11.63 -2.68 -1.52
N ARG A 79 -12.71 -2.65 -2.30
CA ARG A 79 -13.72 -3.72 -2.31
C ARG A 79 -13.14 -5.10 -2.58
N ARG A 80 -12.10 -5.20 -3.42
CA ARG A 80 -11.47 -6.48 -3.80
C ARG A 80 -10.20 -6.82 -3.03
N GLY A 81 -9.47 -5.81 -2.56
CA GLY A 81 -8.13 -5.97 -1.99
C GLY A 81 -8.03 -5.71 -0.49
N ALA A 82 -9.09 -5.26 0.18
CA ALA A 82 -9.06 -4.96 1.61
C ALA A 82 -8.65 -6.18 2.46
N PRO A 83 -7.87 -5.98 3.55
CA PRO A 83 -7.35 -4.69 4.04
C PRO A 83 -6.27 -4.10 3.13
N LEU A 84 -6.41 -2.81 2.78
CA LEU A 84 -5.57 -2.15 1.78
C LEU A 84 -5.12 -0.76 2.26
N TYR A 85 -3.81 -0.55 2.33
CA TYR A 85 -3.18 0.76 2.54
C TYR A 85 -2.94 1.43 1.19
N LEU A 86 -3.68 2.51 0.94
CA LEU A 86 -3.50 3.36 -0.23
C LEU A 86 -2.30 4.29 -0.03
N LYS A 87 -1.45 4.38 -1.05
CA LYS A 87 -0.25 5.23 -1.05
C LYS A 87 -0.29 6.26 -2.16
N PHE A 88 0.21 7.44 -1.81
CA PHE A 88 0.22 8.60 -2.69
C PHE A 88 1.68 9.07 -2.86
N GLY A 89 2.33 8.57 -3.91
CA GLY A 89 3.71 8.86 -4.29
C GLY A 89 3.88 10.16 -5.08
N LEU A 90 2.82 10.61 -5.77
CA LEU A 90 2.76 11.72 -6.72
C LEU A 90 3.45 11.39 -8.06
N SER A 91 2.64 11.32 -9.12
CA SER A 91 3.10 11.03 -10.49
C SER A 91 3.69 12.27 -11.14
N LYS A 92 4.63 12.09 -12.09
CA LYS A 92 5.27 13.18 -12.85
C LYS A 92 5.95 14.23 -11.96
N ALA A 93 6.43 13.80 -10.79
CA ALA A 93 7.12 14.65 -9.83
C ALA A 93 8.63 14.33 -9.86
N PRO A 94 9.50 15.34 -9.73
CA PRO A 94 10.93 15.08 -9.63
C PRO A 94 11.25 14.18 -8.42
N GLY A 95 12.17 13.23 -8.62
CA GLY A 95 12.70 12.41 -7.55
C GLY A 95 13.40 13.27 -6.49
N ILE A 96 13.12 12.99 -5.22
CA ILE A 96 13.69 13.71 -4.07
C ILE A 96 14.68 12.85 -3.26
N TYR A 97 14.95 11.62 -3.73
CA TYR A 97 15.87 10.69 -3.10
C TYR A 97 17.16 10.54 -3.94
N PRO A 98 18.36 10.59 -3.32
CA PRO A 98 18.59 10.93 -1.91
C PRO A 98 18.31 12.42 -1.62
N TYR A 99 17.84 12.70 -0.41
CA TYR A 99 17.49 14.06 0.01
C TYR A 99 18.72 14.87 0.44
N GLY A 100 18.76 16.14 0.04
CA GLY A 100 19.69 17.14 0.58
C GLY A 100 19.00 18.50 0.75
N HIS A 101 19.58 19.39 1.57
CA HIS A 101 18.96 20.69 1.92
C HIS A 101 18.58 21.56 0.70
N HIS A 102 19.29 21.43 -0.42
CA HIS A 102 18.98 22.12 -1.67
C HIS A 102 17.63 21.69 -2.30
N LEU A 103 17.09 20.52 -1.93
CA LEU A 103 15.79 20.02 -2.37
C LEU A 103 14.65 20.32 -1.39
N ARG A 104 14.90 21.10 -0.33
CA ARG A 104 13.92 21.33 0.76
C ARG A 104 12.59 21.87 0.24
N GLU A 105 12.62 22.92 -0.58
CA GLU A 105 11.40 23.56 -1.07
C GLU A 105 10.59 22.62 -1.96
N LEU A 106 11.26 21.90 -2.86
CA LEU A 106 10.64 20.88 -3.70
C LEU A 106 10.03 19.73 -2.86
N THR A 107 10.75 19.28 -1.83
CA THR A 107 10.29 18.23 -0.92
C THR A 107 9.02 18.65 -0.18
N LEU A 108 8.99 19.88 0.35
CA LEU A 108 7.81 20.40 1.04
C LEU A 108 6.63 20.63 0.08
N ALA A 109 6.88 21.16 -1.12
CA ALA A 109 5.84 21.35 -2.12
C ALA A 109 5.20 20.02 -2.54
N THR A 110 6.02 19.01 -2.86
CA THR A 110 5.53 17.68 -3.23
C THR A 110 4.87 16.95 -2.06
N ALA A 111 5.33 17.13 -0.82
CA ALA A 111 4.67 16.59 0.37
C ALA A 111 3.26 17.16 0.57
N LYS A 112 3.09 18.49 0.44
CA LYS A 112 1.76 19.14 0.48
C LYS A 112 0.84 18.60 -0.60
N GLU A 113 1.37 18.39 -1.80
CA GLU A 113 0.58 17.83 -2.89
C GLU A 113 0.16 16.38 -2.62
N ARG A 114 1.03 15.52 -2.07
CA ARG A 114 0.65 14.14 -1.67
C ARG A 114 -0.49 14.13 -0.65
N VAL A 115 -0.49 15.06 0.31
CA VAL A 115 -1.60 15.23 1.27
C VAL A 115 -2.88 15.64 0.53
N ARG A 116 -2.80 16.57 -0.42
CA ARG A 116 -3.94 16.95 -1.27
C ARG A 116 -4.47 15.76 -2.07
N ARG A 117 -3.59 14.91 -2.62
CA ARG A 117 -3.98 13.66 -3.32
C ARG A 117 -4.74 12.71 -2.39
N GLY A 118 -4.27 12.53 -1.16
CA GLY A 118 -4.99 11.76 -0.14
C GLY A 118 -6.38 12.32 0.16
N ARG A 119 -6.52 13.64 0.29
CA ARG A 119 -7.83 14.29 0.46
C ARG A 119 -8.77 14.01 -0.72
N LEU A 120 -8.28 14.13 -1.95
CA LEU A 120 -9.09 13.84 -3.14
C LEU A 120 -9.57 12.38 -3.19
N ALA A 121 -8.76 11.43 -2.74
CA ALA A 121 -9.15 10.02 -2.63
C ALA A 121 -10.30 9.83 -1.64
N LEU A 122 -10.22 10.47 -0.46
CA LEU A 122 -11.30 10.45 0.53
C LEU A 122 -12.59 11.07 -0.02
N ASP A 123 -12.49 12.20 -0.73
CA ASP A 123 -13.65 12.86 -1.34
C ASP A 123 -14.29 12.00 -2.45
N LEU A 124 -13.49 11.20 -3.17
CA LEU A 124 -14.01 10.22 -4.14
C LEU A 124 -14.72 9.07 -3.44
N LEU A 125 -14.13 8.52 -2.38
CA LEU A 125 -14.74 7.45 -1.59
C LEU A 125 -16.10 7.88 -1.03
N ALA A 126 -16.19 9.07 -0.43
CA ALA A 126 -17.45 9.61 0.07
C ALA A 126 -18.49 9.78 -1.06
N ARG A 127 -18.09 10.28 -2.23
CA ARG A 127 -18.97 10.40 -3.41
C ARG A 127 -19.49 9.06 -3.92
N HIS A 128 -18.72 7.99 -3.73
CA HIS A 128 -19.11 6.63 -4.10
C HIS A 128 -19.78 5.85 -2.96
N GLY A 129 -19.94 6.44 -1.77
CA GLY A 129 -20.47 5.76 -0.59
C GLY A 129 -19.58 4.61 -0.10
N ALA A 130 -18.26 4.71 -0.31
CA ALA A 130 -17.26 3.68 0.00
C ALA A 130 -16.29 4.09 1.11
N ASP A 131 -16.64 5.09 1.93
CA ASP A 131 -15.83 5.66 3.01
C ASP A 131 -16.12 5.08 4.40
N GLY A 132 -17.00 4.07 4.50
CA GLY A 132 -17.49 3.52 5.78
C GLY A 132 -16.53 2.63 6.57
N ASP A 133 -15.58 1.96 5.91
CA ASP A 133 -14.79 0.87 6.52
C ASP A 133 -13.31 1.25 6.77
N MET A 134 -13.01 2.54 6.86
CA MET A 134 -11.65 2.99 7.19
C MET A 134 -11.33 2.73 8.66
N ALA A 135 -10.24 2.00 8.92
CA ALA A 135 -9.77 1.77 10.29
C ALA A 135 -9.43 3.09 11.01
N PRO A 136 -9.58 3.18 12.35
CA PRO A 136 -9.21 4.37 13.11
C PRO A 136 -7.76 4.77 12.86
N LEU A 137 -7.48 6.08 12.88
CA LEU A 137 -6.14 6.61 12.69
C LEU A 137 -5.15 6.00 13.70
N GLY A 138 -3.99 5.57 13.19
CA GLY A 138 -2.95 4.91 14.00
C GLY A 138 -3.16 3.41 14.20
N THR A 139 -4.29 2.84 13.77
CA THR A 139 -4.51 1.40 13.82
C THR A 139 -3.53 0.67 12.92
N ARG A 140 -2.84 -0.33 13.48
CA ARG A 140 -1.93 -1.24 12.76
C ARG A 140 -2.11 -2.64 13.29
N LEU A 141 -3.21 -3.27 12.91
CA LEU A 141 -3.57 -4.61 13.35
C LEU A 141 -3.93 -5.42 12.10
N PRO A 142 -2.98 -6.17 11.50
CA PRO A 142 -3.27 -6.99 10.34
C PRO A 142 -4.20 -8.17 10.65
N GLY A 143 -4.55 -8.37 11.93
CA GLY A 143 -5.28 -9.53 12.41
C GLY A 143 -4.36 -10.73 12.60
N ALA A 144 -4.95 -11.93 12.66
CA ALA A 144 -4.19 -13.17 12.68
C ALA A 144 -3.63 -13.45 11.28
N LEU A 145 -2.31 -13.64 11.19
CA LEU A 145 -1.60 -13.94 9.94
C LEU A 145 -1.01 -15.36 9.97
N ASN A 146 -0.88 -15.95 8.79
CA ASN A 146 -0.30 -17.28 8.63
C ASN A 146 1.22 -17.18 8.69
N ARG A 147 1.85 -17.97 9.56
CA ARG A 147 3.31 -18.05 9.71
C ARG A 147 3.80 -19.46 9.47
N PHE A 148 5.05 -19.62 9.03
CA PHE A 148 5.67 -20.93 9.04
C PHE A 148 5.87 -21.40 10.49
N GLU A 149 5.65 -22.69 10.73
CA GLU A 149 6.02 -23.30 12.00
C GLU A 149 7.52 -23.19 12.18
N ILE A 150 7.94 -22.64 13.31
CA ILE A 150 9.34 -22.61 13.69
C ILE A 150 9.60 -23.94 14.38
N SER A 151 10.35 -24.83 13.73
CA SER A 151 10.87 -26.03 14.39
C SER A 151 11.83 -25.57 15.49
N SER A 152 11.45 -25.84 16.74
CA SER A 152 12.28 -25.59 17.93
C SER A 152 13.48 -26.53 18.01
#